data_AF-A0A9P9JNF9-F1
#
_entry.id   AF-A0A9P9JNF9-F1
#
_cell.length_a   1.000
_cell.length_b   1.000
_cell.length_c   1.000
_cell.angle_alpha   90.00
_cell.angle_beta   90.00
_cell.angle_gamma   90.00
#
_symmetry.space_group_name_H-M   'P 1'
#
loop_
_entity.id
_entity.type
_entity.pdbx_description
1 polymer ?
#
loop_
_entity_poly.entity_id
_entity_poly.type
_entity_poly.pdbx_seq_one_letter_code
_entity_poly.pdbx_strand_id
1 'polypeptide(L)'
;MLPWYDRAIDDPWITDEEIIESFTPLEHKFRKLKESGYSTHDSPTLETLKKTFPGDDDIGPKFSHFILKWRRLGSKRAPKPDEFLSNFRSKQCNEKYAFGNAMTVFSNLWLGESKFGGVLTGYSVHPDYYHLLPDVAEEARNQYHPDRLCHAVLAVKIHQSPELEDDLPQPQGEDQRGQESTQSVISTPGADVPEKETLCVAQLGPLMACTGEEWAKARDKYDRDSLEMPYRDWEETGYGVVVGLDDSSHATGPVFVMYGFSEFVWDDPCNDYEAYTHETIYWCDSKRQEFPRIRRLYPACNQKFFLAKIADTMEDLRSRKQFDFEIVAAQRCTVTRARVDRSDGSIIPNDIPDDGVYGPEDEVFPLEE
;
A
#
# COMPACT_ATOMS: atom_id res chain seq x y z
N MET A 1 23.38 9.76 3.59
CA MET A 1 23.59 8.44 2.95
C MET A 1 23.88 7.48 4.10
N LEU A 2 22.95 6.57 4.41
CA LEU A 2 23.11 5.68 5.57
C LEU A 2 24.31 4.76 5.33
N PRO A 3 25.19 4.54 6.32
CA PRO A 3 26.44 3.79 6.17
C PRO A 3 26.27 2.31 5.80
N TRP A 4 25.03 1.81 5.78
CA TRP A 4 24.66 0.43 5.48
C TRP A 4 23.85 0.25 4.18
N TYR A 5 23.56 1.34 3.46
CA TYR A 5 22.84 1.25 2.18
C TYR A 5 23.81 0.78 1.09
N ASP A 6 23.84 -0.53 0.87
CA ASP A 6 24.70 -1.16 -0.13
C ASP A 6 24.13 -0.92 -1.54
N ARG A 7 24.82 -0.10 -2.34
CA ARG A 7 24.42 0.18 -3.73
C ARG A 7 24.38 -1.09 -4.58
N ALA A 8 25.05 -2.16 -4.17
CA ALA A 8 24.99 -3.46 -4.85
C ALA A 8 23.60 -4.11 -4.76
N ILE A 9 22.77 -3.77 -3.76
CA ILE A 9 21.39 -4.29 -3.61
C ILE A 9 20.44 -3.73 -4.68
N ASP A 10 20.78 -2.57 -5.23
CA ASP A 10 20.03 -1.89 -6.28
C ASP A 10 20.58 -2.17 -7.69
N ASP A 11 21.66 -2.96 -7.82
CA ASP A 11 22.21 -3.32 -9.13
C ASP A 11 21.39 -4.48 -9.74
N PRO A 12 20.63 -4.24 -10.83
CA PRO A 12 19.83 -5.29 -11.46
C PRO A 12 20.67 -6.36 -12.19
N TRP A 13 21.99 -6.14 -12.33
CA TRP A 13 22.91 -7.03 -13.03
C TRP A 13 23.65 -8.01 -12.11
N ILE A 14 23.51 -7.86 -10.79
CA ILE A 14 24.16 -8.75 -9.83
C ILE A 14 23.56 -10.16 -9.93
N THR A 15 24.43 -11.15 -10.09
CA THR A 15 24.04 -12.56 -10.14
C THR A 15 23.74 -13.10 -8.75
N ASP A 16 23.00 -14.22 -8.67
CA ASP A 16 22.77 -14.92 -7.40
C ASP A 16 24.10 -15.30 -6.75
N GLU A 17 25.09 -15.73 -7.53
CA GLU A 17 26.45 -16.02 -7.06
C GLU A 17 27.13 -14.78 -6.47
N GLU A 18 27.09 -13.63 -7.13
CA GLU A 18 27.67 -12.37 -6.62
C GLU A 18 26.96 -11.88 -5.35
N ILE A 19 25.63 -12.02 -5.26
CA ILE A 19 24.88 -11.72 -4.03
C ILE A 19 25.35 -12.66 -2.90
N ILE A 20 25.45 -13.96 -3.16
CA ILE A 20 25.93 -14.95 -2.19
C ILE A 20 27.37 -14.65 -1.75
N GLU A 21 28.25 -14.26 -2.66
CA GLU A 21 29.63 -13.86 -2.38
C GLU A 21 29.71 -12.58 -1.55
N SER A 22 28.71 -11.69 -1.65
CA SER A 22 28.61 -10.48 -0.83
C SER A 22 28.20 -10.74 0.62
N PHE A 23 27.83 -11.98 0.97
CA PHE A 23 27.39 -12.29 2.33
C PHE A 23 28.54 -12.24 3.32
N THR A 24 28.33 -11.49 4.40
CA THR A 24 29.17 -11.52 5.59
C THR A 24 29.14 -12.91 6.26
N PRO A 25 30.11 -13.23 7.13
CA PRO A 25 30.09 -14.47 7.89
C PRO A 25 28.81 -14.68 8.71
N LEU A 26 28.14 -13.61 9.13
CA LEU A 26 26.85 -13.67 9.82
C LEU A 26 25.70 -13.95 8.86
N GLU A 27 25.66 -13.27 7.70
CA GLU A 27 24.66 -13.50 6.65
C GLU A 27 24.70 -14.95 6.12
N HIS A 28 25.88 -15.58 6.03
CA HIS A 28 25.97 -17.01 5.73
C HIS A 28 25.34 -17.91 6.81
N LYS A 29 25.32 -17.49 8.09
CA LYS A 29 24.58 -18.20 9.15
C LYS A 29 23.07 -17.98 9.02
N PHE A 30 22.63 -16.76 8.70
CA PHE A 30 21.23 -16.47 8.41
C PHE A 30 20.71 -17.27 7.21
N ARG A 31 21.52 -17.40 6.16
CA ARG A 31 21.24 -18.28 5.02
C ARG A 31 21.00 -19.72 5.44
N LYS A 32 21.92 -20.30 6.22
CA LYS A 32 21.74 -21.68 6.74
C LYS A 32 20.47 -21.82 7.57
N LEU A 33 20.15 -20.81 8.38
CA LEU A 33 18.91 -20.76 9.15
C LEU A 33 17.69 -20.81 8.20
N LYS A 34 17.65 -19.99 7.15
CA LYS A 34 16.57 -20.01 6.15
C LYS A 34 16.49 -21.34 5.38
N GLU A 35 17.63 -21.87 4.94
CA GLU A 35 17.69 -23.16 4.22
C GLU A 35 17.27 -24.34 5.11
N SER A 36 17.40 -24.25 6.43
CA SER A 36 17.00 -25.30 7.38
C SER A 36 15.48 -25.48 7.57
N GLY A 37 14.65 -24.76 6.81
CA GLY A 37 13.19 -24.94 6.83
C GLY A 37 12.44 -23.97 7.73
N TYR A 38 13.08 -22.88 8.19
CA TYR A 38 12.30 -21.71 8.62
C TYR A 38 11.50 -21.24 7.42
N SER A 39 10.17 -21.41 7.48
CA SER A 39 9.30 -21.09 6.36
C SER A 39 9.57 -19.66 5.90
N THR A 40 9.43 -19.40 4.61
CA THR A 40 9.47 -18.04 4.07
C THR A 40 8.44 -17.12 4.74
N HIS A 41 7.43 -17.71 5.39
CA HIS A 41 6.30 -17.03 6.04
C HIS A 41 6.58 -16.68 7.51
N ASP A 42 7.45 -17.42 8.20
CA ASP A 42 7.86 -17.18 9.58
C ASP A 42 9.25 -16.58 9.59
N SER A 43 9.33 -15.26 9.39
CA SER A 43 10.57 -14.57 9.78
C SER A 43 10.77 -14.79 11.28
N PRO A 44 11.94 -15.28 11.72
CA PRO A 44 12.19 -15.52 13.13
C PRO A 44 11.93 -14.22 13.89
N THR A 45 11.18 -14.31 14.99
CA THR A 45 10.97 -13.15 15.87
C THR A 45 12.32 -12.61 16.33
N LEU A 46 12.37 -11.32 16.69
CA LEU A 46 13.60 -10.73 17.23
C LEU A 46 14.12 -11.52 18.44
N GLU A 47 13.22 -12.03 19.29
CA GLU A 47 13.57 -12.93 20.41
C GLU A 47 14.21 -14.24 19.94
N THR A 48 13.68 -14.86 18.88
CA THR A 48 14.24 -16.08 18.28
C THR A 48 15.63 -15.83 17.70
N LEU A 49 15.81 -14.68 17.04
CA LEU A 49 17.11 -14.25 16.53
C LEU A 49 18.11 -14.03 17.68
N LYS A 50 17.73 -13.29 18.72
CA LYS A 50 18.55 -13.05 19.92
C LYS A 50 18.93 -14.35 20.64
N LYS A 51 18.02 -15.32 20.69
CA LYS A 51 18.30 -16.66 21.26
C LYS A 51 19.29 -17.46 20.41
N THR A 52 19.19 -17.36 19.08
CA THR A 52 20.03 -18.10 18.13
C THR A 52 21.43 -17.49 17.99
N PHE A 53 21.52 -16.16 18.10
CA PHE A 53 22.74 -15.38 17.99
C PHE A 53 22.96 -14.53 19.25
N PRO A 54 23.21 -15.16 20.41
CA PRO A 54 23.36 -14.44 21.67
C PRO A 54 24.60 -13.53 21.63
N GLY A 55 24.46 -12.30 22.14
CA GLY A 55 25.55 -11.34 22.25
C GLY A 55 25.77 -10.43 21.03
N ASP A 56 24.87 -10.48 20.04
CA ASP A 56 24.80 -9.48 18.98
C ASP A 56 23.57 -8.58 19.21
N ASP A 57 23.80 -7.41 19.81
CA ASP A 57 22.73 -6.47 20.15
C ASP A 57 22.03 -5.89 18.90
N ASP A 58 22.71 -5.93 17.74
CA ASP A 58 22.22 -5.41 16.45
C ASP A 58 21.71 -6.53 15.52
N ILE A 59 21.37 -7.70 16.05
CA ILE A 59 21.02 -8.87 15.23
C ILE A 59 19.78 -8.63 14.34
N GLY A 60 18.82 -7.83 14.82
CA GLY A 60 17.61 -7.47 14.09
C GLY A 60 17.96 -6.76 12.79
N PRO A 61 18.48 -5.51 12.84
CA PRO A 61 18.86 -4.76 11.64
C PRO A 61 19.72 -5.56 10.64
N LYS A 62 20.70 -6.32 11.15
CA LYS A 62 21.56 -7.20 10.33
C LYS A 62 20.75 -8.30 9.63
N PHE A 63 19.77 -8.90 10.30
CA PHE A 63 18.88 -9.89 9.70
C PHE A 63 17.93 -9.27 8.68
N SER A 64 17.39 -8.07 8.92
CA SER A 64 16.58 -7.35 7.92
C SER A 64 17.36 -7.07 6.64
N HIS A 65 18.59 -6.58 6.78
CA HIS A 65 19.48 -6.34 5.65
C HIS A 65 19.77 -7.62 4.87
N PHE A 66 20.02 -8.73 5.58
CA PHE A 66 20.13 -10.05 4.97
C PHE A 66 18.86 -10.43 4.19
N ILE A 67 17.66 -10.23 4.74
CA ILE A 67 16.40 -10.56 4.08
C ILE A 67 16.24 -9.78 2.77
N LEU A 68 16.67 -8.51 2.72
CA LEU A 68 16.66 -7.73 1.47
C LEU A 68 17.53 -8.39 0.40
N LYS A 69 18.76 -8.80 0.75
CA LYS A 69 19.64 -9.54 -0.18
C LYS A 69 19.08 -10.93 -0.51
N TRP A 70 18.55 -11.65 0.48
CA TRP A 70 17.99 -12.99 0.32
C TRP A 70 16.78 -13.01 -0.62
N ARG A 71 15.90 -12.00 -0.53
CA ARG A 71 14.76 -11.85 -1.47
C ARG A 71 15.23 -11.65 -2.90
N ARG A 72 16.46 -11.18 -3.15
CA ARG A 72 17.03 -11.12 -4.51
C ARG A 72 17.50 -12.48 -5.01
N LEU A 73 17.92 -13.38 -4.11
CA LEU A 73 18.34 -14.74 -4.50
C LEU A 73 17.17 -15.53 -5.07
N GLY A 74 17.31 -16.00 -6.31
CA GLY A 74 16.25 -16.74 -7.01
C GLY A 74 15.09 -15.86 -7.51
N SER A 75 15.10 -14.56 -7.21
CA SER A 75 14.32 -13.57 -7.96
C SER A 75 14.98 -13.42 -9.31
N LYS A 76 14.68 -14.36 -10.21
CA LYS A 76 15.04 -14.34 -11.63
C LYS A 76 14.45 -13.07 -12.26
N ARG A 77 15.17 -11.95 -12.15
CA ARG A 77 14.69 -10.61 -12.53
C ARG A 77 13.44 -10.24 -11.73
N ALA A 78 13.12 -8.96 -11.60
CA ALA A 78 11.75 -8.64 -11.24
C ALA A 78 10.85 -9.33 -12.29
N PRO A 79 9.87 -10.16 -11.86
CA PRO A 79 8.98 -10.81 -12.81
C PRO A 79 8.36 -9.73 -13.69
N LYS A 80 8.14 -10.08 -14.95
CA LYS A 80 7.62 -9.10 -15.91
C LYS A 80 6.32 -8.51 -15.36
N PRO A 81 5.98 -7.26 -15.69
CA PRO A 81 4.68 -6.68 -15.33
C PRO A 81 3.52 -7.65 -15.57
N ASP A 82 3.63 -8.44 -16.63
CA ASP A 82 2.63 -9.44 -16.98
C ASP A 82 2.48 -10.60 -15.99
N GLU A 83 3.60 -11.11 -15.52
CA GLU A 83 3.67 -12.19 -14.53
C GLU A 83 3.20 -11.69 -13.17
N PHE A 84 3.57 -10.46 -12.78
CA PHE A 84 3.06 -9.80 -11.58
C PHE A 84 1.53 -9.73 -11.60
N LEU A 85 0.96 -9.13 -12.64
CA LEU A 85 -0.48 -8.97 -12.77
C LEU A 85 -1.21 -10.31 -12.81
N SER A 86 -0.63 -11.32 -13.46
CA SER A 86 -1.18 -12.68 -13.47
C SER A 86 -1.17 -13.31 -12.07
N ASN A 87 -0.07 -13.17 -11.33
CA ASN A 87 0.04 -13.66 -9.96
C ASN A 87 -0.94 -12.94 -9.03
N PHE A 88 -1.02 -11.61 -9.13
CA PHE A 88 -1.93 -10.79 -8.33
C PHE A 88 -3.40 -11.20 -8.53
N ARG A 89 -3.84 -11.36 -9.79
CA ARG A 89 -5.23 -11.75 -10.13
C ARG A 89 -5.57 -13.20 -9.77
N SER A 90 -4.60 -14.10 -9.78
CA SER A 90 -4.85 -15.53 -9.54
C SER A 90 -4.87 -15.92 -8.06
N LYS A 91 -4.52 -15.00 -7.16
CA LYS A 91 -4.52 -15.24 -5.72
C LYS A 91 -5.81 -14.75 -5.10
N GLN A 92 -6.40 -15.58 -4.25
CA GLN A 92 -7.52 -15.16 -3.42
C GLN A 92 -7.02 -14.22 -2.33
N CYS A 93 -7.70 -13.09 -2.15
CA CYS A 93 -7.34 -12.07 -1.18
C CYS A 93 -7.69 -12.48 0.26
N ASN A 94 -8.48 -13.55 0.44
CA ASN A 94 -8.78 -14.12 1.75
C ASN A 94 -7.64 -14.99 2.32
N GLU A 95 -6.63 -15.34 1.50
CA GLU A 95 -5.42 -16.05 1.93
C GLU A 95 -4.39 -15.07 2.51
N LYS A 96 -4.52 -14.74 3.81
CA LYS A 96 -3.76 -13.71 4.55
C LYS A 96 -2.28 -13.62 4.19
N TYR A 97 -1.57 -14.75 4.09
CA TYR A 97 -0.12 -14.77 3.84
C TYR A 97 0.25 -14.94 2.37
N ALA A 98 -0.57 -15.61 1.56
CA ALA A 98 -0.24 -15.86 0.16
C ALA A 98 -0.30 -14.56 -0.65
N PHE A 99 -1.29 -13.71 -0.37
CA PHE A 99 -1.49 -12.46 -1.07
C PHE A 99 -0.38 -11.43 -0.82
N GLY A 100 -0.03 -11.17 0.45
CA GLY A 100 1.05 -10.24 0.79
C GLY A 100 2.41 -10.64 0.21
N ASN A 101 2.72 -11.94 0.17
CA ASN A 101 3.97 -12.42 -0.42
C ASN A 101 4.03 -12.18 -1.94
N ALA A 102 2.89 -12.30 -2.63
CA ALA A 102 2.78 -12.00 -4.06
C ALA A 102 3.00 -10.52 -4.40
N MET A 103 3.16 -9.63 -3.41
CA MET A 103 3.40 -8.19 -3.58
C MET A 103 4.85 -7.75 -3.35
N THR A 104 5.72 -8.63 -2.81
CA THR A 104 6.99 -8.19 -2.17
C THR A 104 8.22 -8.10 -3.08
N VAL A 105 8.13 -8.39 -4.38
CA VAL A 105 9.30 -8.49 -5.27
C VAL A 105 9.00 -8.01 -6.70
N PHE A 106 8.85 -6.70 -6.93
CA PHE A 106 8.51 -6.20 -8.27
C PHE A 106 9.14 -4.84 -8.56
N SER A 107 9.43 -4.59 -9.83
CA SER A 107 9.72 -3.26 -10.36
C SER A 107 8.43 -2.45 -10.43
N ASN A 108 8.55 -1.13 -10.58
CA ASN A 108 7.39 -0.27 -10.77
C ASN A 108 6.54 -0.76 -11.96
N LEU A 109 5.23 -0.84 -11.76
CA LEU A 109 4.25 -1.18 -12.78
C LEU A 109 3.84 0.11 -13.50
N TRP A 110 4.22 0.23 -14.77
CA TRP A 110 3.76 1.33 -15.62
C TRP A 110 2.24 1.29 -15.79
N LEU A 111 1.57 2.43 -15.54
CA LEU A 111 0.11 2.56 -15.69
C LEU A 111 -0.32 3.29 -16.96
N GLY A 112 0.47 4.27 -17.40
CA GLY A 112 0.07 5.18 -18.48
C GLY A 112 0.41 6.63 -18.17
N GLU A 113 0.02 7.52 -19.08
CA GLU A 113 0.16 8.96 -18.91
C GLU A 113 -1.21 9.64 -18.81
N SER A 114 -1.29 10.76 -18.10
CA SER A 114 -2.50 11.59 -18.03
C SER A 114 -2.15 13.07 -18.05
N LYS A 115 -3.10 13.90 -18.48
CA LYS A 115 -3.04 15.37 -18.39
C LYS A 115 -3.90 15.92 -17.25
N PHE A 116 -4.43 15.04 -16.40
CA PHE A 116 -5.18 15.44 -15.22
C PHE A 116 -4.33 16.39 -14.35
N GLY A 117 -4.92 17.51 -13.94
CA GLY A 117 -4.20 18.57 -13.24
C GLY A 117 -3.47 19.58 -14.12
N GLY A 118 -3.52 19.43 -15.46
CA GLY A 118 -3.03 20.41 -16.45
C GLY A 118 -1.62 20.16 -16.99
N VAL A 119 -0.84 19.25 -16.40
CA VAL A 119 0.49 18.87 -16.87
C VAL A 119 0.46 17.42 -17.37
N LEU A 120 1.15 17.14 -18.48
CA LEU A 120 1.34 15.77 -18.95
C LEU A 120 2.30 15.04 -18.00
N THR A 121 1.81 13.97 -17.40
CA THR A 121 2.50 13.23 -16.33
C THR A 121 2.42 11.74 -16.63
N GLY A 122 3.55 11.04 -16.46
CA GLY A 122 3.60 9.58 -16.45
C GLY A 122 3.30 9.04 -15.06
N TYR A 123 2.59 7.91 -15.00
CA TYR A 123 2.19 7.26 -13.75
C TYR A 123 2.68 5.82 -13.69
N SER A 124 3.13 5.42 -12.51
CA SER A 124 3.46 4.02 -12.21
C SER A 124 3.04 3.66 -10.80
N VAL A 125 2.95 2.37 -10.50
CA VAL A 125 2.74 1.86 -9.14
C VAL A 125 4.04 1.25 -8.68
N HIS A 126 4.53 1.64 -7.52
CA HIS A 126 5.57 0.88 -6.86
C HIS A 126 4.89 -0.23 -6.04
N PRO A 127 5.11 -1.53 -6.33
CA PRO A 127 4.33 -2.56 -5.65
C PRO A 127 4.66 -2.63 -4.15
N ASP A 128 3.64 -2.38 -3.33
CA ASP A 128 3.72 -2.39 -1.87
C ASP A 128 2.32 -2.62 -1.29
N TYR A 129 2.23 -3.32 -0.17
CA TYR A 129 0.99 -3.70 0.48
C TYR A 129 0.71 -2.94 1.78
N TYR A 130 1.53 -1.93 2.11
CA TYR A 130 1.40 -1.15 3.35
C TYR A 130 1.14 0.35 3.17
N HIS A 131 1.08 0.87 1.94
CA HIS A 131 0.88 2.30 1.71
C HIS A 131 -0.41 2.92 2.28
N LEU A 132 -1.58 2.35 2.01
CA LEU A 132 -2.86 2.79 2.56
C LEU A 132 -3.16 2.04 3.85
N LEU A 133 -3.70 2.77 4.82
CA LEU A 133 -3.97 2.25 6.15
C LEU A 133 -5.42 2.56 6.55
N PRO A 134 -6.00 1.76 7.44
CA PRO A 134 -7.27 2.09 8.07
C PRO A 134 -7.18 3.43 8.81
N ASP A 135 -8.31 4.13 8.89
CA ASP A 135 -8.43 5.40 9.60
C ASP A 135 -8.28 5.24 11.13
N VAL A 136 -8.64 4.07 11.65
CA VAL A 136 -8.55 3.75 13.08
C VAL A 136 -7.15 3.18 13.39
N ALA A 137 -6.36 3.93 14.16
CA ALA A 137 -4.98 3.56 14.50
C ALA A 137 -4.86 2.18 15.18
N GLU A 138 -5.85 1.78 15.99
CA GLU A 138 -5.88 0.46 16.62
C GLU A 138 -6.05 -0.68 15.61
N GLU A 139 -6.85 -0.46 14.55
CA GLU A 139 -6.98 -1.39 13.43
C GLU A 139 -5.69 -1.51 12.61
N ALA A 140 -4.94 -0.40 12.50
CA ALA A 140 -3.64 -0.38 11.84
C ALA A 140 -2.56 -1.13 12.63
N ARG A 141 -2.65 -1.18 13.98
CA ARG A 141 -1.63 -1.80 14.84
C ARG A 141 -1.81 -3.29 15.07
N ASN A 142 -3.05 -3.79 15.15
CA ASN A 142 -3.30 -5.20 15.49
C ASN A 142 -3.33 -6.09 14.24
N GLN A 143 -2.15 -6.46 13.76
CA GLN A 143 -1.94 -7.33 12.59
C GLN A 143 -2.29 -8.82 12.85
N TYR A 144 -2.34 -9.23 14.12
CA TYR A 144 -2.46 -10.63 14.52
C TYR A 144 -3.89 -11.10 14.80
N HIS A 145 -4.88 -10.21 14.68
CA HIS A 145 -6.26 -10.64 14.83
C HIS A 145 -6.61 -11.75 13.82
N PRO A 146 -7.14 -12.91 14.28
CA PRO A 146 -7.32 -14.10 13.45
C PRO A 146 -8.30 -13.87 12.30
N ASP A 147 -9.32 -13.03 12.53
CA ASP A 147 -10.34 -12.73 11.52
C ASP A 147 -9.92 -11.62 10.53
N ARG A 148 -8.81 -10.91 10.76
CA ARG A 148 -8.37 -9.79 9.91
C ARG A 148 -7.47 -10.26 8.78
N LEU A 149 -7.73 -9.75 7.58
CA LEU A 149 -6.95 -10.03 6.38
C LEU A 149 -5.58 -9.35 6.38
N CYS A 150 -4.77 -9.60 5.35
CA CYS A 150 -3.54 -8.84 5.10
C CYS A 150 -3.82 -7.33 5.05
N HIS A 151 -2.85 -6.47 5.40
CA HIS A 151 -2.99 -5.00 5.29
C HIS A 151 -3.23 -4.55 3.84
N ALA A 152 -2.86 -5.38 2.88
CA ALA A 152 -3.15 -5.20 1.47
C ALA A 152 -4.66 -5.15 1.17
N VAL A 153 -5.52 -5.71 2.03
CA VAL A 153 -6.96 -5.82 1.78
C VAL A 153 -7.72 -4.89 2.72
N LEU A 154 -8.48 -3.97 2.12
CA LEU A 154 -9.17 -2.88 2.80
C LEU A 154 -10.64 -2.85 2.41
N ALA A 155 -11.45 -2.26 3.28
CA ALA A 155 -12.81 -1.84 2.95
C ALA A 155 -12.87 -0.31 2.91
N VAL A 156 -13.54 0.23 1.90
CA VAL A 156 -13.64 1.66 1.63
C VAL A 156 -15.10 2.05 1.56
N LYS A 157 -15.57 2.80 2.55
CA LYS A 157 -16.93 3.36 2.57
C LYS A 157 -16.94 4.73 1.88
N ILE A 158 -17.71 4.83 0.79
CA ILE A 158 -17.84 6.03 -0.02
C ILE A 158 -19.06 6.83 0.47
N HIS A 159 -18.81 7.98 1.09
CA HIS A 159 -19.88 8.84 1.58
C HIS A 159 -20.54 9.59 0.41
N GLN A 160 -21.82 9.33 0.16
CA GLN A 160 -22.55 9.89 -0.99
C GLN A 160 -23.02 11.35 -0.78
N SER A 161 -22.77 11.96 0.39
CA SER A 161 -23.11 13.35 0.69
C SER A 161 -22.26 13.92 1.82
N PRO A 162 -22.05 15.26 1.87
CA PRO A 162 -21.47 15.90 3.05
C PRO A 162 -22.52 15.92 4.16
N GLU A 163 -22.74 14.80 4.81
CA GLU A 163 -23.11 14.88 6.21
C GLU A 163 -21.82 15.27 6.92
N LEU A 164 -21.75 16.51 7.39
CA LEU A 164 -20.74 16.92 8.35
C LEU A 164 -20.83 15.93 9.51
N GLU A 165 -19.97 14.91 9.52
CA GLU A 165 -19.78 14.05 10.68
C GLU A 165 -19.24 14.94 11.80
N ASP A 166 -20.14 15.31 12.70
CA ASP A 166 -19.93 16.20 13.85
C ASP A 166 -19.34 15.43 15.05
N ASP A 167 -18.62 14.33 14.80
CA ASP A 167 -18.13 13.40 15.83
C ASP A 167 -16.69 13.70 16.32
N LEU A 168 -16.23 14.95 16.19
CA LEU A 168 -15.09 15.44 16.95
C LEU A 168 -15.55 16.54 17.91
N PRO A 169 -15.18 16.48 19.21
CA PRO A 169 -15.69 17.40 20.22
C PRO A 169 -15.44 18.86 19.83
N GLN A 170 -16.53 19.56 19.50
CA GLN A 170 -16.48 20.99 19.19
C GLN A 170 -16.20 21.81 20.47
N PRO A 171 -15.24 22.75 20.45
CA PRO A 171 -15.25 23.84 21.42
C PRO A 171 -16.33 24.85 21.00
N GLN A 172 -17.30 25.06 21.89
CA GLN A 172 -18.29 26.15 21.77
C GLN A 172 -17.57 27.49 21.63
N GLY A 173 -17.81 28.19 20.50
CA GLY A 173 -17.24 29.50 20.24
C GLY A 173 -17.98 30.22 19.12
N GLU A 174 -18.68 31.28 19.50
CA GLU A 174 -19.64 32.11 18.76
C GLU A 174 -19.17 32.70 17.41
N ASP A 175 -20.17 32.86 16.52
CA ASP A 175 -20.36 33.92 15.51
C ASP A 175 -19.18 34.45 14.69
N GLN A 176 -19.23 34.27 13.36
CA GLN A 176 -19.50 35.40 12.43
C GLN A 176 -19.62 35.01 10.94
N ARG A 177 -20.56 35.72 10.31
CA ARG A 177 -20.93 35.78 8.88
C ARG A 177 -19.77 35.99 7.88
N GLY A 178 -19.84 35.23 6.79
CA GLY A 178 -19.86 35.77 5.42
C GLY A 178 -18.53 35.78 4.65
N GLN A 179 -18.41 34.94 3.62
CA GLN A 179 -18.19 35.38 2.22
C GLN A 179 -18.14 34.19 1.26
N GLU A 180 -18.89 34.32 0.17
CA GLU A 180 -18.98 33.42 -0.97
C GLU A 180 -17.67 33.42 -1.78
N SER A 181 -17.21 32.23 -2.20
CA SER A 181 -16.49 32.09 -3.46
C SER A 181 -16.80 30.73 -4.08
N THR A 182 -17.55 30.79 -5.17
CA THR A 182 -17.93 29.68 -6.05
C THR A 182 -16.71 29.02 -6.70
N GLN A 183 -16.42 27.77 -6.34
CA GLN A 183 -15.74 26.82 -7.23
C GLN A 183 -16.75 25.75 -7.62
N SER A 184 -17.28 25.89 -8.84
CA SER A 184 -18.14 24.92 -9.50
C SER A 184 -17.33 23.67 -9.80
N VAL A 185 -17.44 22.66 -8.93
CA VAL A 185 -16.99 21.29 -9.22
C VAL A 185 -18.07 20.65 -10.10
N ILE A 186 -17.74 20.40 -11.37
CA ILE A 186 -18.57 19.60 -12.25
C ILE A 186 -18.38 18.15 -11.83
N SER A 187 -19.21 17.68 -10.92
CA SER A 187 -19.36 16.26 -10.62
C SER A 187 -20.18 15.63 -11.75
N THR A 188 -19.50 14.99 -12.70
CA THR A 188 -20.17 14.10 -13.65
C THR A 188 -20.43 12.77 -12.93
N PRO A 189 -21.68 12.31 -12.77
CA PRO A 189 -21.94 11.00 -12.17
C PRO A 189 -21.42 9.91 -13.10
N GLY A 190 -20.34 9.23 -12.69
CA GLY A 190 -19.84 8.03 -13.33
C GLY A 190 -20.86 6.90 -13.19
N ALA A 191 -21.34 6.37 -14.32
CA ALA A 191 -22.53 5.52 -14.38
C ALA A 191 -22.34 4.06 -13.89
N ASP A 192 -21.19 3.71 -13.30
CA ASP A 192 -20.85 2.31 -12.99
C ASP A 192 -20.34 2.09 -11.56
N VAL A 193 -20.58 3.01 -10.62
CA VAL A 193 -20.34 2.72 -9.20
C VAL A 193 -21.56 1.97 -8.67
N PRO A 194 -21.44 0.68 -8.26
CA PRO A 194 -22.56 -0.04 -7.68
C PRO A 194 -23.13 0.74 -6.50
N GLU A 195 -24.45 0.70 -6.30
CA GLU A 195 -25.17 1.27 -5.14
C GLU A 195 -24.63 0.81 -3.76
N LYS A 196 -23.62 -0.07 -3.73
CA LYS A 196 -22.91 -0.45 -2.52
C LYS A 196 -22.12 0.76 -1.99
N GLU A 197 -22.55 1.26 -0.83
CA GLU A 197 -21.85 2.29 -0.05
C GLU A 197 -20.41 1.89 0.31
N THR A 198 -20.06 0.60 0.26
CA THR A 198 -18.74 0.08 0.64
C THR A 198 -18.14 -0.82 -0.43
N LEU A 199 -16.87 -0.57 -0.75
CA LEU A 199 -16.04 -1.31 -1.70
C LEU A 199 -14.95 -2.07 -0.95
N CYS A 200 -14.81 -3.38 -1.17
CA CYS A 200 -13.63 -4.11 -0.74
C CYS A 200 -12.56 -4.06 -1.84
N VAL A 201 -11.33 -3.73 -1.45
CA VAL A 201 -10.23 -3.52 -2.39
C VAL A 201 -8.96 -4.23 -1.94
N ALA A 202 -8.15 -4.60 -2.92
CA ALA A 202 -6.76 -4.98 -2.71
C ALA A 202 -5.81 -3.89 -3.20
N GLN A 203 -4.84 -3.52 -2.39
CA GLN A 203 -3.82 -2.54 -2.72
C GLN A 203 -2.73 -3.14 -3.61
N LEU A 204 -2.35 -2.37 -4.63
CA LEU A 204 -1.16 -2.61 -5.44
C LEU A 204 0.07 -1.88 -4.89
N GLY A 205 -0.09 -0.66 -4.39
CA GLY A 205 1.00 0.12 -3.77
C GLY A 205 0.88 1.62 -4.06
N PRO A 206 1.88 2.44 -3.68
CA PRO A 206 1.85 3.87 -3.94
C PRO A 206 1.85 4.18 -5.43
N LEU A 207 1.03 5.16 -5.79
CA LEU A 207 1.07 5.83 -7.07
C LEU A 207 2.26 6.78 -7.10
N MET A 208 3.11 6.55 -8.08
CA MET A 208 4.27 7.36 -8.40
C MET A 208 3.95 8.25 -9.61
N ALA A 209 4.50 9.46 -9.63
CA ALA A 209 4.39 10.40 -10.73
C ALA A 209 5.76 10.84 -11.25
N CYS A 210 5.87 10.97 -12.57
CA CYS A 210 6.96 11.68 -13.24
C CYS A 210 6.31 12.79 -14.07
N THR A 211 6.58 14.06 -13.76
CA THR A 211 5.83 15.19 -14.30
C THR A 211 6.62 15.98 -15.34
N GLY A 212 5.94 16.67 -16.24
CA GLY A 212 6.53 17.80 -16.97
C GLY A 212 7.64 17.44 -17.96
N GLU A 213 8.76 18.16 -17.88
CA GLU A 213 9.86 18.04 -18.85
C GLU A 213 10.65 16.73 -18.65
N GLU A 214 10.76 16.30 -17.40
CA GLU A 214 11.35 15.03 -16.98
C GLU A 214 10.60 13.88 -17.65
N TRP A 215 9.26 13.89 -17.55
CA TRP A 215 8.44 12.92 -18.26
C TRP A 215 8.60 13.03 -19.77
N ALA A 216 8.55 14.24 -20.34
CA ALA A 216 8.71 14.42 -21.78
C ALA A 216 10.03 13.83 -22.33
N LYS A 217 11.13 13.97 -21.58
CA LYS A 217 12.45 13.41 -21.93
C LYS A 217 12.50 11.89 -21.82
N ALA A 218 11.77 11.34 -20.87
CA ALA A 218 11.80 9.92 -20.57
C ALA A 218 10.77 9.13 -21.40
N ARG A 219 9.63 9.75 -21.75
CA ARG A 219 8.48 9.20 -22.48
C ARG A 219 8.85 8.41 -23.74
N ASP A 220 9.77 8.93 -24.56
CA ASP A 220 10.14 8.31 -25.84
C ASP A 220 11.17 7.19 -25.69
N LYS A 221 11.79 7.09 -24.51
CA LYS A 221 12.76 6.04 -24.17
C LYS A 221 12.09 4.87 -23.45
N TYR A 222 10.84 5.02 -23.01
CA TYR A 222 10.09 3.97 -22.37
C TYR A 222 9.49 3.02 -23.41
N ASP A 223 10.08 1.84 -23.48
CA ASP A 223 9.38 0.66 -23.98
C ASP A 223 8.47 0.13 -22.87
N ARG A 224 7.21 -0.18 -23.19
CA ARG A 224 6.22 -0.71 -22.24
C ARG A 224 6.69 -2.05 -21.65
N ASP A 225 7.57 -2.75 -22.35
CA ASP A 225 8.14 -4.03 -21.94
C ASP A 225 9.49 -3.90 -21.22
N SER A 226 10.03 -2.67 -21.09
CA SER A 226 11.28 -2.43 -20.36
C SER A 226 11.05 -2.44 -18.85
N LEU A 227 11.74 -3.36 -18.16
CA LEU A 227 11.78 -3.46 -16.70
C LEU A 227 12.65 -2.35 -16.05
N GLU A 228 13.42 -1.61 -16.85
CA GLU A 228 14.37 -0.62 -16.36
C GLU A 228 13.74 0.77 -16.34
N MET A 229 13.18 1.13 -15.18
CA MET A 229 12.82 2.51 -14.88
C MET A 229 13.86 3.07 -13.90
N PRO A 230 14.57 4.16 -14.23
CA PRO A 230 15.42 4.80 -13.25
C PRO A 230 14.52 5.34 -12.13
N TYR A 231 14.61 4.71 -10.95
CA TYR A 231 13.81 5.03 -9.75
C TYR A 231 13.89 6.52 -9.35
N ARG A 232 14.93 7.23 -9.79
CA ARG A 232 15.27 8.59 -9.35
C ARG A 232 14.33 9.70 -9.83
N ASP A 233 13.55 9.47 -10.88
CA ASP A 233 12.71 10.52 -11.49
C ASP A 233 11.22 10.39 -11.12
N TRP A 234 10.91 9.49 -10.18
CA TRP A 234 9.55 9.17 -9.75
C TRP A 234 9.33 9.64 -8.32
N GLU A 235 8.27 10.42 -8.13
CA GLU A 235 7.88 10.94 -6.82
C GLU A 235 6.58 10.28 -6.36
N GLU A 236 6.52 9.89 -5.08
CA GLU A 236 5.28 9.42 -4.46
C GLU A 236 4.25 10.56 -4.41
N THR A 237 3.01 10.25 -4.78
CA THR A 237 1.93 11.24 -4.85
C THR A 237 1.11 11.37 -3.56
N GLY A 238 1.34 10.46 -2.60
CA GLY A 238 0.47 10.26 -1.43
C GLY A 238 -0.84 9.52 -1.73
N TYR A 239 -1.00 9.01 -2.95
CA TYR A 239 -2.10 8.14 -3.33
C TYR A 239 -1.65 6.69 -3.42
N GLY A 240 -2.50 5.76 -3.00
CA GLY A 240 -2.36 4.33 -3.30
C GLY A 240 -3.22 3.92 -4.48
N VAL A 241 -2.75 2.93 -5.23
CA VAL A 241 -3.52 2.27 -6.28
C VAL A 241 -4.13 0.99 -5.72
N VAL A 242 -5.42 0.82 -5.92
CA VAL A 242 -6.20 -0.30 -5.39
C VAL A 242 -7.09 -0.90 -6.48
N VAL A 243 -7.43 -2.18 -6.33
CA VAL A 243 -8.25 -2.95 -7.27
C VAL A 243 -9.46 -3.48 -6.52
N GLY A 244 -10.65 -3.26 -7.08
CA GLY A 244 -11.89 -3.82 -6.54
C GLY A 244 -11.86 -5.35 -6.54
N LEU A 245 -12.36 -5.94 -5.46
CA LEU A 245 -12.51 -7.39 -5.35
C LEU A 245 -13.82 -7.85 -5.99
N ASP A 246 -13.78 -9.00 -6.64
CA ASP A 246 -15.00 -9.70 -7.08
C ASP A 246 -15.63 -10.51 -5.94
N ASP A 247 -16.81 -11.07 -6.20
CA ASP A 247 -17.54 -11.91 -5.23
C ASP A 247 -16.76 -13.20 -4.85
N SER A 248 -15.75 -13.57 -5.64
CA SER A 248 -14.85 -14.70 -5.37
C SER A 248 -13.55 -14.26 -4.69
N SER A 249 -13.49 -13.04 -4.15
CA SER A 249 -12.33 -12.49 -3.43
C SER A 249 -11.06 -12.35 -4.28
N HIS A 250 -11.16 -12.27 -5.61
CA HIS A 250 -10.02 -11.99 -6.48
C HIS A 250 -9.99 -10.51 -6.86
N ALA A 251 -8.78 -9.96 -7.00
CA ALA A 251 -8.56 -8.58 -7.37
C ALA A 251 -8.62 -8.40 -8.90
N THR A 252 -9.82 -8.56 -9.46
CA THR A 252 -10.11 -8.54 -10.91
C THR A 252 -10.98 -7.37 -11.33
N GLY A 253 -11.51 -6.60 -10.38
CA GLY A 253 -12.44 -5.51 -10.62
C GLY A 253 -11.80 -4.20 -11.10
N PRO A 254 -12.54 -3.09 -10.99
CA PRO A 254 -12.05 -1.77 -11.40
C PRO A 254 -10.85 -1.31 -10.60
N VAL A 255 -10.03 -0.47 -11.23
CA VAL A 255 -8.81 0.07 -10.64
C VAL A 255 -9.05 1.51 -10.21
N PHE A 256 -8.73 1.78 -8.97
CA PHE A 256 -8.90 3.08 -8.34
C PHE A 256 -7.57 3.63 -7.83
N VAL A 257 -7.55 4.95 -7.69
CA VAL A 257 -6.49 5.71 -7.03
C VAL A 257 -7.12 6.41 -5.84
N MET A 258 -6.58 6.17 -4.64
CA MET A 258 -7.13 6.64 -3.38
C MET A 258 -6.08 7.39 -2.56
N TYR A 259 -6.43 8.56 -2.01
CA TYR A 259 -5.50 9.34 -1.20
C TYR A 259 -5.32 8.74 0.20
N GLY A 260 -4.07 8.52 0.62
CA GLY A 260 -3.75 8.11 1.97
C GLY A 260 -3.66 9.31 2.92
N PHE A 261 -4.31 9.23 4.09
CA PHE A 261 -4.22 10.24 5.15
C PHE A 261 -3.25 9.85 6.28
N SER A 262 -2.47 8.80 6.08
CA SER A 262 -1.52 8.29 7.06
C SER A 262 -0.13 8.27 6.44
N GLU A 263 0.88 8.61 7.24
CA GLU A 263 2.28 8.51 6.86
C GLU A 263 3.05 7.61 7.84
N PHE A 264 4.10 6.98 7.33
CA PHE A 264 5.03 6.18 8.14
C PHE A 264 6.02 7.11 8.82
N VAL A 265 5.96 7.19 10.13
CA VAL A 265 6.94 7.89 10.94
C VAL A 265 7.88 6.87 11.56
N TRP A 266 9.18 7.12 11.36
CA TRP A 266 10.25 6.33 11.96
C TRP A 266 10.48 6.89 13.37
N ASP A 267 9.94 6.21 14.39
CA ASP A 267 10.10 6.62 15.80
C ASP A 267 11.57 6.57 16.24
N ASP A 268 12.34 5.60 15.73
CA ASP A 268 13.77 5.48 15.97
C ASP A 268 14.46 4.90 14.73
N PRO A 269 15.30 5.67 14.00
CA PRO A 269 16.04 5.19 12.85
C PRO A 269 17.08 4.11 13.19
N CYS A 270 17.26 3.78 14.47
CA CYS A 270 18.14 2.71 14.95
C CYS A 270 17.40 1.42 15.37
N ASN A 271 16.06 1.39 15.39
CA ASN A 271 15.29 0.23 15.83
C ASN A 271 14.33 -0.27 14.74
N ASP A 272 14.89 -0.93 13.73
CA ASP A 272 14.22 -1.41 12.51
C ASP A 272 13.10 -2.46 12.72
N TYR A 273 12.82 -2.89 13.96
CA TYR A 273 11.92 -4.03 14.21
C TYR A 273 10.57 -3.68 14.82
N GLU A 274 10.39 -2.54 15.52
CA GLU A 274 9.24 -2.42 16.43
C GLU A 274 8.50 -1.07 16.48
N ALA A 275 8.84 -0.06 15.68
CA ALA A 275 8.10 1.20 15.77
C ALA A 275 8.00 1.97 14.46
N TYR A 276 7.28 1.40 13.49
CA TYR A 276 6.52 2.26 12.58
C TYR A 276 5.36 2.81 13.38
N THR A 277 5.39 4.09 13.73
CA THR A 277 4.17 4.77 14.10
C THR A 277 3.50 5.27 12.83
N HIS A 278 2.20 5.05 12.81
CA HIS A 278 1.36 5.63 11.79
C HIS A 278 0.81 6.93 12.35
N GLU A 279 1.18 8.02 11.70
CA GLU A 279 0.65 9.33 12.04
C GLU A 279 -0.33 9.77 10.97
N THR A 280 -1.45 10.36 11.41
CA THR A 280 -2.34 11.04 10.48
C THR A 280 -1.63 12.26 9.94
N ILE A 281 -1.55 12.37 8.62
CA ILE A 281 -0.93 13.50 7.93
C ILE A 281 -1.55 14.80 8.45
N TYR A 282 -0.70 15.77 8.78
CA TYR A 282 -1.17 17.11 9.17
C TYR A 282 -1.77 17.83 7.95
N TRP A 283 -3.10 17.75 7.83
CA TRP A 283 -3.83 18.06 6.60
C TRP A 283 -4.59 19.39 6.61
N CYS A 284 -4.87 19.97 7.78
CA CYS A 284 -5.54 21.26 7.90
C CYS A 284 -4.86 22.19 8.91
N ASP A 285 -5.15 23.49 8.80
CA ASP A 285 -4.71 24.50 9.75
C ASP A 285 -5.58 24.52 11.02
N SER A 286 -5.27 25.43 11.94
CA SER A 286 -6.04 25.60 13.19
C SER A 286 -7.50 26.01 12.99
N LYS A 287 -7.88 26.43 11.78
CA LYS A 287 -9.25 26.77 11.38
C LYS A 287 -9.93 25.64 10.61
N ARG A 288 -9.34 24.44 10.60
CA ARG A 288 -9.80 23.27 9.83
C ARG A 288 -9.84 23.53 8.31
N GLN A 289 -9.06 24.48 7.81
CA GLN A 289 -8.90 24.68 6.36
C GLN A 289 -7.84 23.73 5.83
N GLU A 290 -8.20 22.91 4.84
CA GLU A 290 -7.27 21.97 4.21
C GLU A 290 -6.09 22.70 3.56
N PHE A 291 -4.87 22.22 3.81
CA PHE A 291 -3.69 22.80 3.16
C PHE A 291 -3.76 22.63 1.64
N PRO A 292 -3.27 23.61 0.85
CA PRO A 292 -3.33 23.55 -0.60
C PRO A 292 -2.72 22.29 -1.22
N ARG A 293 -1.66 21.73 -0.60
CA ARG A 293 -0.93 20.55 -1.08
C ARG A 293 -1.67 19.22 -0.93
N ILE A 294 -2.63 19.14 -0.01
CA ILE A 294 -3.32 17.90 0.33
C ILE A 294 -4.21 17.46 -0.83
N ARG A 295 -4.22 16.16 -1.12
CA ARG A 295 -4.99 15.54 -2.23
C ARG A 295 -4.65 16.09 -3.61
N ARG A 296 -3.40 16.49 -3.84
CA ARG A 296 -2.88 16.81 -5.17
C ARG A 296 -1.92 15.71 -5.61
N LEU A 297 -2.06 15.24 -6.85
CA LEU A 297 -1.14 14.25 -7.42
C LEU A 297 0.30 14.74 -7.50
N TYR A 298 0.51 16.05 -7.66
CA TYR A 298 1.82 16.69 -7.73
C TYR A 298 1.67 18.19 -7.37
N PRO A 299 2.74 18.89 -6.98
CA PRO A 299 2.64 20.27 -6.45
C PRO A 299 1.89 21.26 -7.35
N ALA A 300 2.07 21.13 -8.68
CA ALA A 300 1.43 21.98 -9.69
C ALA A 300 0.02 21.50 -10.13
N CYS A 301 -0.46 20.37 -9.62
CA CYS A 301 -1.78 19.83 -9.99
C CYS A 301 -2.88 20.77 -9.47
N ASN A 302 -3.73 21.23 -10.37
CA ASN A 302 -4.83 22.15 -10.04
C ASN A 302 -6.14 21.45 -9.67
N GLN A 303 -6.16 20.12 -9.67
CA GLN A 303 -7.32 19.30 -9.34
C GLN A 303 -7.06 18.50 -8.06
N LYS A 304 -8.13 18.19 -7.33
CA LYS A 304 -8.09 17.39 -6.10
C LYS A 304 -9.20 16.35 -6.12
N PHE A 305 -8.91 15.18 -5.57
CA PHE A 305 -9.89 14.13 -5.35
C PHE A 305 -9.44 13.22 -4.20
N PHE A 306 -10.36 12.46 -3.62
CA PHE A 306 -10.00 11.42 -2.67
C PHE A 306 -9.91 10.06 -3.35
N LEU A 307 -10.93 9.71 -4.15
CA LEU A 307 -11.00 8.46 -4.89
C LEU A 307 -11.32 8.74 -6.36
N ALA A 308 -10.57 8.14 -7.28
CA ALA A 308 -10.85 8.20 -8.70
C ALA A 308 -10.66 6.83 -9.35
N LYS A 309 -11.55 6.46 -10.28
CA LYS A 309 -11.39 5.28 -11.13
C LYS A 309 -10.46 5.64 -12.29
N ILE A 310 -9.49 4.79 -12.58
CA ILE A 310 -8.54 4.96 -13.69
C ILE A 310 -8.71 3.90 -14.79
N ALA A 311 -9.35 2.77 -14.45
CA ALA A 311 -9.64 1.67 -15.37
C ALA A 311 -10.79 0.80 -14.86
N ASP A 312 -11.50 0.14 -15.76
CA ASP A 312 -12.57 -0.81 -15.41
C ASP A 312 -12.01 -2.19 -15.06
N THR A 313 -10.80 -2.50 -15.54
CA THR A 313 -10.06 -3.73 -15.27
C THR A 313 -8.55 -3.48 -15.20
N MET A 314 -7.80 -4.41 -14.62
CA MET A 314 -6.32 -4.35 -14.63
C MET A 314 -5.74 -4.47 -16.06
N GLU A 315 -6.45 -5.14 -16.97
CA GLU A 315 -6.07 -5.33 -18.37
C GLU A 315 -6.17 -4.03 -19.17
N ASP A 316 -7.09 -3.13 -18.81
CA ASP A 316 -7.21 -1.82 -19.44
C ASP A 316 -5.97 -0.95 -19.21
N LEU A 317 -5.31 -1.09 -18.06
CA LEU A 317 -4.03 -0.42 -17.78
C LEU A 317 -2.94 -0.86 -18.75
N ARG A 318 -3.00 -2.09 -19.27
CA ARG A 318 -2.05 -2.57 -20.28
C ARG A 318 -2.31 -1.98 -21.64
N SER A 319 -3.57 -1.86 -22.04
CA SER A 319 -3.92 -1.49 -23.42
C SER A 319 -3.72 0.00 -23.67
N ARG A 320 -3.94 0.84 -22.65
CA ARG A 320 -3.97 2.30 -22.78
C ARG A 320 -2.58 2.92 -22.58
N LYS A 321 -2.21 3.85 -23.47
CA LYS A 321 -1.06 4.76 -23.23
C LYS A 321 -1.52 5.95 -22.39
N GLN A 322 -2.78 6.37 -22.56
CA GLN A 322 -3.39 7.51 -21.90
C GLN A 322 -4.64 7.10 -21.14
N PHE A 323 -4.81 7.62 -19.93
CA PHE A 323 -6.02 7.46 -19.13
C PHE A 323 -6.39 8.78 -18.45
N ASP A 324 -7.60 8.83 -17.89
CA ASP A 324 -8.09 9.95 -17.11
C ASP A 324 -8.45 9.49 -15.70
N PHE A 325 -8.55 10.44 -14.77
CA PHE A 325 -8.99 10.17 -13.40
C PHE A 325 -10.49 10.50 -13.30
N GLU A 326 -11.32 9.47 -13.41
CA GLU A 326 -12.76 9.59 -13.22
C GLU A 326 -13.06 9.74 -11.73
N ILE A 327 -13.30 10.96 -11.27
CA ILE A 327 -13.50 11.27 -9.85
C ILE A 327 -14.76 10.55 -9.34
N VAL A 328 -14.56 9.60 -8.44
CA VAL A 328 -15.62 8.86 -7.74
C VAL A 328 -16.01 9.58 -6.46
N ALA A 329 -15.01 10.03 -5.69
CA ALA A 329 -15.22 10.76 -4.46
C ALA A 329 -14.30 11.99 -4.37
N ALA A 330 -14.92 13.16 -4.23
CA ALA A 330 -14.21 14.40 -3.95
C ALA A 330 -13.99 14.61 -2.44
N GLN A 331 -14.71 13.90 -1.58
CA GLN A 331 -14.61 13.99 -0.11
C GLN A 331 -13.88 12.77 0.45
N ARG A 332 -13.45 12.85 1.72
CA ARG A 332 -12.79 11.73 2.40
C ARG A 332 -13.71 10.52 2.43
N CYS A 333 -13.22 9.36 2.01
CA CYS A 333 -13.86 8.06 2.28
C CYS A 333 -13.35 7.52 3.61
N THR A 334 -14.13 6.67 4.26
CA THR A 334 -13.66 5.92 5.44
C THR A 334 -12.95 4.66 4.99
N VAL A 335 -11.76 4.42 5.52
CA VAL A 335 -10.97 3.21 5.24
C VAL A 335 -10.92 2.35 6.49
N THR A 336 -11.40 1.11 6.41
CA THR A 336 -11.37 0.12 7.49
C THR A 336 -10.62 -1.14 7.07
N ARG A 337 -10.24 -1.97 8.04
CA ARG A 337 -9.73 -3.32 7.72
C ARG A 337 -10.84 -4.16 7.08
N ALA A 338 -10.45 -5.07 6.20
CA ALA A 338 -11.34 -6.11 5.71
C ALA A 338 -11.17 -7.41 6.53
N ARG A 339 -12.25 -8.19 6.63
CA ARG A 339 -12.27 -9.52 7.26
C ARG A 339 -12.97 -10.53 6.38
N VAL A 340 -12.77 -11.81 6.69
CA VAL A 340 -13.51 -12.91 6.05
C VAL A 340 -14.81 -13.13 6.81
N ASP A 341 -15.93 -13.17 6.10
CA ASP A 341 -17.19 -13.66 6.65
C ASP A 341 -17.09 -15.16 6.89
N ARG A 342 -17.34 -15.60 8.12
CA ARG A 342 -17.26 -17.01 8.51
C ARG A 342 -18.37 -17.86 7.89
N SER A 343 -19.45 -17.25 7.42
CA SER A 343 -20.62 -17.96 6.89
C SER A 343 -20.41 -18.46 5.46
N ASP A 344 -19.80 -17.64 4.60
CA ASP A 344 -19.65 -17.92 3.17
C ASP A 344 -18.24 -17.70 2.62
N GLY A 345 -17.30 -17.21 3.45
CA GLY A 345 -15.91 -16.94 3.06
C GLY A 345 -15.73 -15.65 2.26
N SER A 346 -16.76 -14.82 2.12
CA SER A 346 -16.71 -13.54 1.43
C SER A 346 -15.87 -12.51 2.20
N ILE A 347 -15.37 -11.49 1.52
CA ILE A 347 -14.64 -10.39 2.15
C ILE A 347 -15.61 -9.25 2.45
N ILE A 348 -15.65 -8.85 3.71
CA ILE A 348 -16.55 -7.82 4.21
C ILE A 348 -15.81 -6.78 5.05
N PRO A 349 -16.38 -5.58 5.23
CA PRO A 349 -15.82 -4.56 6.10
C PRO A 349 -15.75 -5.00 7.56
N ASN A 350 -14.72 -4.53 8.29
CA ASN A 350 -14.58 -4.75 9.73
C ASN A 350 -15.35 -3.69 10.55
N ASP A 351 -16.58 -3.38 10.15
CA ASP A 351 -17.36 -2.27 10.73
C ASP A 351 -18.14 -2.68 11.99
N ILE A 352 -18.08 -3.97 12.36
CA ILE A 352 -18.70 -4.46 13.60
C ILE A 352 -17.74 -4.12 14.73
N PRO A 353 -18.08 -3.21 15.66
CA PRO A 353 -17.29 -3.05 16.87
C PRO A 353 -17.16 -4.43 17.49
N ASP A 354 -15.94 -4.84 17.86
CA ASP A 354 -15.73 -6.07 18.62
C ASP A 354 -16.66 -6.00 19.83
N ASP A 355 -17.79 -6.69 19.76
CA ASP A 355 -18.83 -6.71 20.78
C ASP A 355 -18.30 -7.51 21.97
N GLY A 356 -17.13 -7.16 22.54
CA GLY A 356 -16.60 -7.60 23.84
C GLY A 356 -16.58 -9.10 24.15
N VAL A 357 -16.90 -9.98 23.21
CA VAL A 357 -17.10 -11.42 23.43
C VAL A 357 -16.03 -12.17 22.65
N TYR A 358 -14.77 -11.86 22.94
CA TYR A 358 -13.76 -12.90 22.99
C TYR A 358 -13.78 -13.44 24.43
N GLY A 359 -14.70 -14.38 24.67
CA GLY A 359 -14.66 -15.19 25.88
C GLY A 359 -13.33 -15.95 25.91
N PRO A 360 -12.62 -16.02 27.06
CA PRO A 360 -11.36 -16.72 27.18
C PRO A 360 -11.56 -18.23 27.37
N GLU A 361 -12.31 -18.90 26.49
CA GLU A 361 -12.62 -20.35 26.51
C GLU A 361 -12.96 -20.71 25.04
N ASP A 362 -12.32 -21.58 24.26
CA ASP A 362 -11.70 -22.88 24.48
C ASP A 362 -10.78 -23.21 23.29
N GLU A 363 -9.46 -23.28 23.47
CA GLU A 363 -8.59 -24.20 22.71
C GLU A 363 -7.48 -24.69 23.64
N VAL A 364 -7.87 -25.51 24.62
CA VAL A 364 -6.93 -26.38 25.32
C VAL A 364 -6.55 -27.49 24.34
N PHE A 365 -5.40 -27.35 23.68
CA PHE A 365 -4.76 -28.46 22.99
C PHE A 365 -4.42 -29.54 24.03
N PRO A 366 -4.90 -30.80 23.90
CA PRO A 366 -4.45 -31.86 24.76
C PRO A 366 -2.97 -32.13 24.45
N LEU A 367 -2.12 -31.91 25.46
CA LEU A 367 -0.78 -32.46 25.48
C LEU A 367 -0.92 -33.98 25.64
N GLU A 368 -0.66 -34.73 24.58
CA GLU A 368 -0.39 -36.16 24.69
C GLU A 368 0.99 -36.35 25.36
N GLU A 369 1.02 -37.19 26.40
CA GLU A 369 2.21 -37.62 27.14
C GLU A 369 3.10 -38.59 26.36
#